data_AF-A0A2N1Z3V2-F1
#
_entry.id   AF-A0A2N1Z3V2-F1
#
_cell.length_a   1.000
_cell.length_b   1.000
_cell.length_c   1.000
_cell.angle_alpha   90.00
_cell.angle_beta   90.00
_cell.angle_gamma   90.00
#
_symmetry.space_group_name_H-M   'P 1'
#
loop_
_entity.id
_entity.type
_entity.pdbx_description
1 polymer ?
#
loop_
_entity_poly.entity_id
_entity_poly.type
_entity_poly.pdbx_seq_one_letter_code
_entity_poly.pdbx_strand_id
1 'polypeptide(L)'
;MVGVRSAWAVGVLCMGYLWFLFGIVWVPSNKLYQQGLVLLLWLPVLIAVLVLHKRLLQAWRSNKVFLGLLLMLLGWAALSTVWTAAEEPLKELKRVLYVGLFLLLFQILAELRSAFVWKGLGLAFVALALSCPVSFYLFYVQGTHPLSARLDGMGQAGHPILGAYVMALAVMWGLQ
;
A
#
# COMPACT_ATOMS: atom_id res chain seq x y z
N MET A 1 11.33 -1.57 26.31
CA MET A 1 12.00 -2.78 25.82
C MET A 1 11.00 -3.58 25.00
N VAL A 2 11.19 -3.64 23.68
CA VAL A 2 10.29 -4.35 22.76
C VAL A 2 10.71 -5.82 22.79
N GLY A 3 9.87 -6.70 23.35
CA GLY A 3 10.18 -8.14 23.39
C GLY A 3 10.39 -8.70 21.98
N VAL A 4 11.20 -9.76 21.85
CA VAL A 4 11.58 -10.40 20.57
C VAL A 4 10.37 -10.68 19.66
N ARG A 5 9.22 -11.08 20.24
CA ARG A 5 7.96 -11.30 19.52
C ARG A 5 7.41 -10.03 18.84
N SER A 6 7.56 -8.88 19.48
CA SER A 6 7.12 -7.60 18.92
C SER A 6 8.08 -7.06 17.86
N ALA A 7 9.38 -7.37 17.95
CA ALA A 7 10.34 -7.02 16.89
C ALA A 7 10.04 -7.79 15.60
N TRP A 8 9.72 -9.08 15.70
CA TRP A 8 9.32 -9.91 14.58
C TRP A 8 8.03 -9.41 13.92
N ALA A 9 7.00 -9.09 14.72
CA ALA A 9 5.74 -8.55 14.20
C ALA A 9 5.93 -7.22 13.45
N VAL A 10 6.78 -6.33 13.97
CA VAL A 10 7.14 -5.08 13.30
C VAL A 10 7.91 -5.34 12.00
N GLY A 11 8.82 -6.31 11.99
CA GLY A 11 9.52 -6.73 10.77
C GLY A 11 8.58 -7.20 9.66
N VAL A 12 7.56 -8.00 10.02
CA VAL A 12 6.52 -8.44 9.07
C VAL A 12 5.72 -7.26 8.51
N LEU A 13 5.30 -6.33 9.37
CA LEU A 13 4.58 -5.12 8.93
C LEU A 13 5.44 -4.23 8.01
N CYS A 14 6.73 -4.06 8.33
CA CYS A 14 7.67 -3.36 7.48
C CYS A 14 7.83 -4.05 6.12
N MET A 15 7.92 -5.37 6.09
CA MET A 15 7.97 -6.13 4.85
C MET A 15 6.67 -5.99 4.04
N GLY A 16 5.51 -6.06 4.69
CA GLY A 16 4.21 -5.85 4.05
C GLY A 16 4.05 -4.45 3.47
N TYR A 17 4.58 -3.45 4.15
CA TYR A 17 4.65 -2.08 3.64
C TYR A 17 5.51 -1.98 2.38
N LEU A 18 6.73 -2.52 2.39
CA LEU A 18 7.59 -2.54 1.20
C LEU A 18 6.97 -3.34 0.05
N TRP A 19 6.39 -4.50 0.35
CA TRP A 19 5.66 -5.33 -0.60
C TRP A 19 4.52 -4.55 -1.26
N PHE A 20 3.75 -3.79 -0.49
CA PHE A 20 2.71 -2.92 -1.03
C PHE A 20 3.27 -1.85 -1.97
N LEU A 21 4.35 -1.17 -1.57
CA LEU A 21 4.81 0.00 -2.33
C LEU A 21 5.35 -0.35 -3.72
N PHE A 22 6.24 -1.35 -3.81
CA PHE A 22 6.89 -1.68 -5.08
C PHE A 22 6.58 -3.09 -5.59
N GLY A 23 5.99 -3.97 -4.77
CA GLY A 23 5.65 -5.32 -5.21
C GLY A 23 4.64 -5.35 -6.36
N ILE A 24 3.80 -4.33 -6.50
CA ILE A 24 2.83 -4.21 -7.60
C ILE A 24 3.47 -4.12 -9.00
N VAL A 25 4.72 -3.65 -9.09
CA VAL A 25 5.48 -3.56 -10.34
C VAL A 25 6.40 -4.76 -10.52
N TRP A 26 7.04 -5.19 -9.44
CA TRP A 26 8.09 -6.21 -9.50
C TRP A 26 7.57 -7.65 -9.38
N VAL A 27 6.34 -7.85 -8.89
CA VAL A 27 5.73 -9.19 -8.80
C VAL A 27 5.05 -9.53 -10.12
N PRO A 28 5.38 -10.67 -10.74
CA PRO A 28 4.90 -11.02 -12.09
C PRO A 28 3.40 -11.34 -12.16
N SER A 29 2.75 -11.66 -11.02
CA SER A 29 1.34 -12.01 -10.96
C SER A 29 0.60 -11.19 -9.91
N ASN A 30 -0.52 -10.57 -10.32
CA ASN A 30 -1.40 -9.84 -9.42
C ASN A 30 -1.96 -10.75 -8.30
N LYS A 31 -2.15 -12.05 -8.58
CA LYS A 31 -2.58 -13.03 -7.58
C LYS A 31 -1.52 -13.21 -6.47
N LEU A 32 -0.25 -13.34 -6.84
CA LEU A 32 0.85 -13.45 -5.87
C LEU A 32 1.01 -12.15 -5.08
N TYR A 33 0.88 -11.00 -5.74
CA TYR A 33 0.91 -9.70 -5.08
C TYR A 33 -0.17 -9.59 -4.01
N GLN A 34 -1.43 -9.91 -4.35
CA GLN A 34 -2.55 -9.88 -3.41
C GLN A 34 -2.39 -10.90 -2.26
N GLN A 35 -1.90 -12.11 -2.54
CA GLN A 35 -1.60 -13.09 -1.50
C GLN A 35 -0.53 -12.58 -0.52
N GLY A 36 0.51 -11.93 -1.02
CA GLY A 36 1.51 -11.27 -0.20
C GLY A 36 0.92 -10.16 0.67
N LEU A 37 -0.01 -9.36 0.15
CA LEU A 37 -0.71 -8.34 0.95
C LEU A 37 -1.56 -8.96 2.07
N VAL A 38 -2.26 -10.06 1.80
CA VAL A 38 -3.03 -10.76 2.84
C VAL A 38 -2.11 -11.20 3.99
N LEU A 39 -1.00 -11.85 3.65
CA LEU A 39 -0.08 -12.47 4.61
C LEU A 39 0.80 -11.48 5.35
N LEU A 40 1.29 -10.44 4.67
CA LEU A 40 2.29 -9.50 5.20
C LEU A 40 1.67 -8.19 5.69
N LEU A 41 0.47 -7.84 5.22
CA LEU A 41 -0.18 -6.57 5.53
C LEU A 41 -1.49 -6.77 6.31
N TRP A 42 -2.51 -7.38 5.71
CA TRP A 42 -3.84 -7.40 6.32
C TRP A 42 -3.92 -8.23 7.60
N LEU A 43 -3.44 -9.48 7.57
CA LEU A 43 -3.45 -10.33 8.78
C LEU A 43 -2.56 -9.76 9.89
N PRO A 44 -1.31 -9.32 9.62
CA PRO A 44 -0.46 -8.73 10.66
C PRO A 44 -1.03 -7.44 11.24
N VAL A 45 -1.69 -6.60 10.43
CA VAL A 45 -2.35 -5.38 10.93
C VAL A 45 -3.50 -5.73 11.88
N LEU A 46 -4.35 -6.70 11.54
CA LEU A 46 -5.44 -7.13 12.42
C LEU A 46 -4.89 -7.61 13.78
N ILE A 47 -3.84 -8.42 13.77
CA ILE A 47 -3.16 -8.88 14.99
C ILE A 47 -2.57 -7.68 15.75
N ALA A 48 -1.91 -6.76 15.05
CA ALA A 48 -1.28 -5.59 15.66
C ALA A 48 -2.31 -4.65 16.30
N VAL A 49 -3.49 -4.47 15.70
CA VAL A 49 -4.59 -3.68 16.29
C VAL A 49 -5.02 -4.30 17.62
N LEU A 50 -5.17 -5.62 17.71
CA LEU A 50 -5.53 -6.29 18.97
C LEU A 50 -4.44 -6.14 20.03
N VAL A 51 -3.17 -6.30 19.65
CA VAL A 51 -2.03 -6.23 20.58
C VAL A 51 -1.73 -4.80 21.03
N LEU A 52 -1.85 -3.82 20.14
CA LEU A 52 -1.48 -2.41 20.36
C LEU A 52 -2.71 -1.51 20.61
N HIS A 53 -3.89 -2.08 20.83
CA HIS A 53 -5.16 -1.33 20.96
C HIS A 53 -5.05 -0.16 21.95
N LYS A 54 -4.35 -0.33 23.09
CA LYS A 54 -4.19 0.73 24.10
C LYS A 54 -3.43 1.94 23.56
N ARG A 55 -2.35 1.71 22.79
CA ARG A 55 -1.56 2.79 22.18
C ARG A 55 -2.33 3.47 21.05
N LEU A 56 -2.99 2.69 20.20
CA LEU A 56 -3.87 3.19 19.14
C LEU A 56 -5.00 4.06 19.69
N LEU A 57 -5.68 3.60 20.76
CA LEU A 57 -6.74 4.35 21.42
C LEU A 57 -6.23 5.69 21.99
N GLN A 58 -5.01 5.73 22.51
CA GLN A 58 -4.42 6.99 22.98
C GLN A 58 -4.17 7.96 21.82
N ALA A 59 -3.58 7.50 20.72
CA ALA A 59 -3.38 8.32 19.51
C ALA A 59 -4.72 8.81 18.92
N TRP A 60 -5.72 7.93 18.89
CA TRP A 60 -7.08 8.24 18.45
C TRP A 60 -7.79 9.26 19.33
N ARG A 61 -7.56 9.21 20.65
CA ARG A 61 -8.08 10.23 21.58
C ARG A 61 -7.41 11.59 21.41
N SER A 62 -6.16 11.63 20.95
CA SER A 62 -5.47 12.89 20.63
C SER A 62 -6.00 13.51 19.34
N ASN A 63 -6.37 12.69 18.35
CA ASN A 63 -6.78 13.12 17.02
C ASN A 63 -8.24 12.76 16.68
N LYS A 64 -9.16 13.00 17.62
CA LYS A 64 -10.57 12.58 17.50
C LYS A 64 -11.26 13.11 16.25
N VAL A 65 -10.98 14.36 15.88
CA VAL A 65 -11.60 15.01 14.71
C VAL A 65 -11.20 14.28 13.43
N PHE A 66 -9.89 14.07 13.23
CA PHE A 66 -9.38 13.38 12.05
C PHE A 66 -9.90 11.94 11.96
N LEU A 67 -9.88 11.21 13.09
CA LEU A 67 -10.44 9.86 13.14
C LEU A 67 -11.94 9.85 12.83
N GLY A 68 -12.70 10.82 13.36
CA GLY A 68 -14.13 10.95 13.09
C GLY A 68 -14.42 11.17 11.61
N LEU A 69 -13.69 12.09 10.97
CA LEU A 69 -13.79 12.32 9.52
C LEU A 69 -13.42 11.09 8.71
N LEU A 70 -12.36 10.37 9.11
CA LEU A 70 -11.93 9.15 8.44
C LEU A 70 -12.98 8.04 8.55
N LEU A 71 -13.54 7.82 9.74
CA LEU A 71 -14.60 6.84 9.95
C LEU A 71 -15.88 7.22 9.21
N MET A 72 -16.21 8.51 9.15
CA MET A 72 -17.34 9.00 8.36
C MET A 72 -17.12 8.76 6.86
N LEU A 73 -15.91 8.99 6.35
CA LEU A 73 -15.55 8.69 4.96
C LEU A 73 -15.64 7.19 4.66
N LEU A 74 -15.09 6.34 5.52
CA LEU A 74 -15.18 4.88 5.36
C LEU A 74 -16.62 4.36 5.47
N GLY A 75 -17.40 4.92 6.39
CA GLY A 75 -18.82 4.62 6.55
C GLY A 75 -19.62 5.05 5.32
N TRP A 76 -19.35 6.24 4.79
CA TRP A 76 -19.96 6.74 3.56
C TRP A 76 -19.60 5.87 2.36
N ALA A 77 -18.33 5.47 2.23
CA ALA A 77 -17.89 4.56 1.18
C ALA A 77 -18.60 3.20 1.29
N ALA A 78 -18.70 2.63 2.49
CA ALA A 78 -19.42 1.37 2.73
C ALA A 78 -20.92 1.49 2.38
N LEU A 79 -21.60 2.54 2.83
CA LEU A 79 -23.01 2.79 2.49
C LEU A 79 -23.20 2.94 0.97
N SER A 80 -22.26 3.61 0.31
CA SER A 80 -22.30 3.78 -1.15
C SER A 80 -22.27 2.44 -1.89
N THR A 81 -21.60 1.41 -1.35
CA THR A 81 -21.57 0.05 -1.95
C THR A 81 -22.89 -0.68 -1.89
N VAL A 82 -23.79 -0.30 -0.98
CA VAL A 82 -25.12 -0.93 -0.83
C VAL A 82 -26.14 -0.33 -1.79
N TRP A 83 -26.03 0.98 -2.07
CA TRP A 83 -27.00 1.69 -2.91
C TRP A 83 -26.59 1.80 -4.38
N THR A 84 -25.30 1.73 -4.69
CA THR A 84 -24.89 1.52 -6.08
C THR A 84 -25.29 0.11 -6.49
N ALA A 85 -26.02 -0.03 -7.60
CA ALA A 85 -26.41 -1.31 -8.18
C ALA A 85 -25.19 -2.08 -8.76
N ALA A 86 -24.11 -2.16 -7.99
CA ALA A 86 -22.96 -2.96 -8.29
C ALA A 86 -23.38 -4.43 -8.32
N GLU A 87 -22.91 -5.17 -9.32
CA GLU A 87 -23.24 -6.57 -9.50
C GLU A 87 -22.87 -7.42 -8.27
N GLU A 88 -21.88 -6.98 -7.47
CA GLU A 88 -21.35 -7.70 -6.31
C GLU A 88 -21.00 -6.77 -5.13
N PRO A 89 -22.00 -6.28 -4.35
CA PRO A 89 -21.79 -5.29 -3.29
C PRO A 89 -20.82 -5.77 -2.20
N LEU A 90 -20.80 -7.07 -1.92
CA LEU A 90 -19.89 -7.67 -0.93
C LEU A 90 -18.42 -7.57 -1.33
N LYS A 91 -18.08 -7.57 -2.63
CA LYS A 91 -16.69 -7.43 -3.07
C LYS A 91 -16.21 -5.98 -2.90
N GLU A 92 -17.07 -5.00 -3.19
CA GLU A 92 -16.74 -3.59 -2.99
C GLU A 92 -16.61 -3.25 -1.50
N LEU A 93 -17.48 -3.80 -0.64
CA LEU A 93 -17.36 -3.61 0.81
C LEU A 93 -16.03 -4.17 1.36
N LYS A 94 -15.57 -5.33 0.85
CA LYS A 94 -14.25 -5.88 1.19
C LYS A 94 -13.11 -4.93 0.79
N ARG A 95 -13.22 -4.23 -0.34
CA ARG A 95 -12.21 -3.23 -0.74
C ARG A 95 -12.15 -2.06 0.23
N VAL A 96 -13.30 -1.56 0.68
CA VAL A 96 -13.35 -0.51 1.73
C VAL A 96 -12.64 -0.97 3.00
N LEU A 97 -12.86 -2.21 3.43
CA LEU A 97 -12.16 -2.80 4.58
C LEU A 97 -10.64 -2.85 4.35
N TYR A 98 -10.18 -3.28 3.17
CA TYR A 98 -8.76 -3.33 2.84
C TYR A 98 -8.09 -1.95 2.85
N VAL A 99 -8.79 -0.91 2.39
CA VAL A 99 -8.33 0.49 2.50
C VAL A 99 -8.21 0.88 3.97
N GLY A 100 -9.20 0.56 4.81
CA GLY A 100 -9.12 0.82 6.25
C GLY A 100 -7.92 0.16 6.92
N LEU A 101 -7.67 -1.12 6.64
CA LEU A 101 -6.49 -1.86 7.15
C LEU A 101 -5.18 -1.26 6.67
N PHE A 102 -5.15 -0.78 5.42
CA PHE A 102 -3.99 -0.10 4.87
C PHE A 102 -3.69 1.22 5.58
N LEU A 103 -4.70 2.03 5.88
CA LEU A 103 -4.52 3.25 6.67
C LEU A 103 -4.05 2.94 8.11
N LEU A 104 -4.58 1.88 8.71
CA LEU A 104 -4.12 1.41 10.03
C LEU A 104 -2.65 0.97 10.01
N LEU A 105 -2.19 0.31 8.95
CA LEU A 105 -0.76 -0.04 8.80
C LEU A 105 0.11 1.21 8.91
N PHE A 106 -0.21 2.25 8.15
CA PHE A 106 0.56 3.49 8.16
C PHE A 106 0.55 4.15 9.53
N GLN A 107 -0.60 4.19 10.20
CA GLN A 107 -0.68 4.72 11.55
C GLN A 107 0.20 3.93 12.52
N ILE A 108 0.14 2.59 12.48
CA ILE A 108 0.96 1.73 13.33
C ILE A 108 2.45 1.92 13.04
N LEU A 109 2.85 2.00 11.78
CA LEU A 109 4.25 2.23 11.39
C LEU A 109 4.72 3.64 11.75
N ALA A 110 3.87 4.66 11.67
CA ALA A 110 4.21 6.01 12.10
C ALA A 110 4.50 6.05 13.61
N GLU A 111 3.70 5.36 14.42
CA GLU A 111 3.89 5.26 15.87
C GLU A 111 5.13 4.43 16.27
N LEU A 112 5.43 3.35 15.55
CA LEU A 112 6.50 2.41 15.92
C LEU A 112 7.85 2.72 15.26
N ARG A 113 7.84 3.20 14.01
CA ARG A 113 9.02 3.34 13.14
C ARG A 113 8.83 4.47 12.11
N SER A 114 8.46 5.68 12.56
CA SER A 114 8.26 6.85 11.68
C SER A 114 9.36 7.06 10.63
N ALA A 115 10.64 6.97 11.03
CA ALA A 115 11.76 7.11 10.11
C ALA A 115 11.79 6.04 8.98
N PHE A 116 11.28 4.84 9.25
CA PHE A 116 11.21 3.77 8.25
C PHE A 116 10.14 4.04 7.19
N VAL A 117 9.03 4.69 7.56
CA VAL A 117 8.00 5.09 6.59
C VAL A 117 8.62 5.98 5.52
N TRP A 118 9.30 7.05 5.96
CA TRP A 118 9.95 7.99 5.04
C TRP A 118 11.05 7.36 4.18
N LYS A 119 11.92 6.54 4.79
CA LYS A 119 12.97 5.82 4.04
C LYS A 119 12.37 4.79 3.06
N GLY A 120 11.28 4.14 3.45
CA GLY A 120 10.58 3.17 2.61
C GLY A 120 9.92 3.82 1.40
N LEU A 121 9.33 5.02 1.55
CA LEU A 121 8.84 5.81 0.40
C LEU A 121 9.96 6.12 -0.59
N GLY A 122 11.13 6.56 -0.11
CA GLY A 122 12.29 6.82 -0.96
C GLY A 122 12.80 5.54 -1.65
N LEU A 123 12.91 4.43 -0.92
CA LEU A 123 13.29 3.14 -1.50
C LEU A 123 12.29 2.69 -2.57
N ALA A 124 11.00 2.84 -2.33
CA ALA A 124 9.97 2.51 -3.30
C ALA A 124 10.03 3.41 -4.53
N PHE A 125 10.25 4.71 -4.35
CA PHE A 125 10.47 5.62 -5.47
C PHE A 125 11.64 5.14 -6.35
N VAL A 126 12.79 4.82 -5.76
CA VAL A 126 13.94 4.31 -6.52
C VAL A 126 13.60 2.98 -7.21
N ALA A 127 12.98 2.03 -6.50
CA ALA A 127 12.58 0.75 -7.06
C ALA A 127 11.59 0.89 -8.22
N LEU A 128 10.66 1.84 -8.15
CA LEU A 128 9.70 2.10 -9.22
C LEU A 128 10.33 2.89 -10.37
N ALA A 129 11.24 3.83 -10.10
CA ALA A 129 11.99 4.53 -11.13
C ALA A 129 12.85 3.54 -11.94
N LEU A 130 13.46 2.55 -11.28
CA LEU A 130 14.22 1.48 -11.93
C LEU A 130 13.36 0.53 -12.79
N SER A 131 12.03 0.50 -12.60
CA SER A 131 11.18 -0.31 -13.47
C SER A 131 11.06 0.28 -14.88
N CYS A 132 11.29 1.58 -15.05
CA CYS A 132 11.27 2.25 -16.35
C CYS A 132 12.35 1.72 -17.31
N PRO A 133 13.65 1.74 -16.99
CA PRO A 133 14.69 1.18 -17.87
C PRO A 133 14.52 -0.33 -18.07
N VAL A 134 14.03 -1.06 -17.07
CA VAL A 134 13.74 -2.50 -17.22
C VAL A 134 12.59 -2.72 -18.22
N SER A 135 11.50 -1.96 -18.11
CA SER A 135 10.39 -2.03 -19.06
C SER A 135 10.85 -1.70 -20.48
N PHE A 136 11.71 -0.69 -20.64
CA PHE A 136 12.30 -0.32 -21.92
C PHE A 136 13.10 -1.48 -22.53
N TYR A 137 13.97 -2.11 -21.75
CA TYR A 137 14.77 -3.25 -22.20
C TYR A 137 13.88 -4.44 -22.59
N LEU A 138 12.92 -4.81 -21.73
CA LEU A 138 12.02 -5.94 -21.99
C LEU A 138 11.15 -5.71 -23.24
N PHE A 139 10.65 -4.49 -23.46
CA PHE A 139 9.73 -4.20 -24.56
C PHE A 139 10.45 -4.00 -25.90
N TYR A 140 11.45 -3.11 -25.96
CA TYR A 140 12.09 -2.75 -27.23
C TYR A 140 13.25 -3.66 -27.60
N VAL A 141 14.04 -4.12 -26.62
CA VAL A 141 15.23 -4.95 -26.89
C VAL A 141 14.85 -6.43 -26.97
N GLN A 142 14.18 -6.95 -25.93
CA GLN A 142 13.81 -8.36 -25.90
C GLN A 142 12.54 -8.66 -26.72
N GLY A 143 11.51 -7.82 -26.59
CA GLY A 143 10.25 -7.94 -27.34
C GLY A 143 10.35 -7.53 -28.80
N THR A 144 11.45 -6.87 -29.20
CA THR A 144 11.71 -6.40 -30.58
C THR A 144 10.58 -5.54 -31.17
N HIS A 145 9.84 -4.83 -30.31
CA HIS A 145 8.77 -3.95 -30.77
C HIS A 145 9.33 -2.70 -31.49
N PRO A 146 8.62 -2.16 -32.48
CA PRO A 146 9.04 -0.94 -33.16
C PRO A 146 8.97 0.26 -32.22
N LEU A 147 9.86 1.24 -32.38
CA LEU A 147 9.86 2.47 -31.55
C LEU A 147 8.59 3.32 -31.69
N SER A 148 7.79 3.09 -32.75
CA SER A 148 6.47 3.70 -32.91
C SER A 148 5.40 3.09 -32.02
N ALA A 149 5.63 1.89 -31.48
CA ALA A 149 4.73 1.27 -30.50
C ALA A 149 4.91 1.93 -29.13
N ARG A 150 3.79 2.19 -28.46
CA ARG A 150 3.76 2.72 -27.10
C ARG A 150 4.40 1.72 -26.14
N LEU A 151 5.36 2.18 -25.34
CA LEU A 151 5.97 1.40 -24.27
C LEU A 151 4.89 0.87 -23.31
N ASP A 152 4.89 -0.45 -23.09
CA ASP A 152 4.10 -1.08 -22.05
C ASP A 152 4.93 -1.21 -20.75
N GLY A 153 4.29 -0.95 -19.62
CA GLY A 153 4.95 -0.94 -18.32
C GLY A 153 4.99 -2.35 -17.70
N MET A 154 6.12 -2.74 -17.13
CA MET A 154 6.28 -4.02 -16.44
C MET A 154 5.26 -4.22 -15.30
N GLY A 155 4.71 -5.43 -15.19
CA GLY A 155 3.77 -5.79 -14.14
C GLY A 155 2.44 -5.06 -14.30
N GLN A 156 2.01 -4.32 -13.28
CA GLN A 156 0.82 -3.46 -13.37
C GLN A 156 1.16 -2.01 -13.77
N ALA A 157 2.43 -1.68 -14.02
CA ALA A 157 2.85 -0.30 -14.33
C ALA A 157 2.28 0.24 -15.66
N GLY A 158 1.74 -0.62 -16.52
CA GLY A 158 0.97 -0.20 -17.69
C GLY A 158 -0.31 0.58 -17.37
N HIS A 159 -0.81 0.54 -16.12
CA HIS A 159 -2.01 1.27 -15.71
C HIS A 159 -1.68 2.73 -15.29
N PRO A 160 -2.34 3.76 -15.86
CA PRO A 160 -2.03 5.18 -15.58
C PRO A 160 -2.08 5.57 -14.10
N ILE A 161 -2.92 4.89 -13.32
CA ILE A 161 -3.09 5.10 -11.87
C ILE A 161 -1.78 4.84 -11.12
N LEU A 162 -1.01 3.83 -11.54
CA LEU A 162 0.29 3.53 -10.96
C LEU A 162 1.35 4.57 -11.34
N GLY A 163 1.27 5.14 -12.54
CA GLY A 163 2.11 6.28 -12.92
C GLY A 163 1.94 7.47 -11.97
N ALA A 164 0.68 7.82 -11.64
CA ALA A 164 0.39 8.88 -10.68
C ALA A 164 0.93 8.57 -9.26
N TYR A 165 0.87 7.31 -8.85
CA TYR A 165 1.43 6.84 -7.58
C TYR A 165 2.96 7.05 -7.50
N VAL A 166 3.71 6.75 -8.58
CA VAL A 166 5.15 7.01 -8.64
C VAL A 166 5.46 8.50 -8.52
N MET A 167 4.67 9.36 -9.17
CA MET A 167 4.84 10.82 -9.08
C MET A 167 4.55 11.34 -7.66
N ALA A 168 3.52 10.81 -7.00
CA ALA A 168 3.23 11.13 -5.61
C ALA A 168 4.39 10.74 -4.68
N LEU A 169 4.99 9.57 -4.89
CA LEU A 169 6.19 9.15 -4.14
C LEU A 169 7.38 10.08 -4.40
N ALA A 170 7.60 10.49 -5.65
CA ALA A 170 8.68 11.40 -6.03
C ALA A 170 8.55 12.75 -5.30
N VAL A 171 7.34 13.33 -5.28
CA VAL A 171 7.06 14.59 -4.58
C VAL A 171 7.21 14.41 -3.07
N MET A 172 6.61 13.36 -2.50
CA MET A 172 6.67 13.12 -1.05
C MET A 172 8.08 12.85 -0.54
N TRP A 173 8.95 12.24 -1.36
CA TRP A 173 10.35 12.05 -1.01
C TRP A 173 11.18 13.32 -1.24
N GLY A 174 10.94 14.07 -2.31
CA GLY A 174 11.65 15.32 -2.62
C GLY A 174 11.32 16.50 -1.69
N LEU A 175 10.27 16.40 -0.88
CA LEU A 175 9.90 17.38 0.16
C LEU A 175 10.60 17.16 1.51
N GLN A 176 11.48 16.15 1.63
CA GLN A 176 12.32 15.89 2.81
C GLN A 176 13.49 16.86 2.90
#